data_AF-A0A5C7ARF5-F1
#
_entry.id   AF-A0A5C7ARF5-F1
#
_cell.length_a   1.000
_cell.length_b   1.000
_cell.length_c   1.000
_cell.angle_alpha   90.00
_cell.angle_beta   90.00
_cell.angle_gamma   90.00
#
_symmetry.space_group_name_H-M   'P 1'
#
loop_
_entity.id
_entity.type
_entity.pdbx_description
1 polymer ?
#
loop_
_entity_poly.entity_id
_entity_poly.type
_entity_poly.pdbx_seq_one_letter_code
_entity_poly.pdbx_strand_id
1 'polypeptide(L)'
;MNAYVINWYGPYDDTTIKEVEFSRCLYMITGYSNKDLKKINKGDTTDIHKTILYSGITMRKVRKRLNDGKHKHWSLESEPDFWIGKVEIATTSRYLLEKIEHIIINFWSPKLNSRKKLTKPKHKLVLVNQWRFADKTTRVIKYHVAQKLPDLIFFNGEDWYCSERLVEFE
;
A
#
# COMPACT_ATOMS: atom_id res chain seq x y z
N MET A 1 -21.82 -8.56 3.70
CA MET A 1 -20.90 -7.59 3.05
C MET A 1 -20.17 -6.89 4.18
N ASN A 2 -18.84 -6.78 4.13
CA ASN A 2 -18.06 -6.28 5.27
C ASN A 2 -17.32 -5.01 4.89
N ALA A 3 -17.26 -4.06 5.82
CA ALA A 3 -16.47 -2.84 5.72
C ALA A 3 -15.28 -2.90 6.68
N TYR A 4 -14.12 -2.44 6.22
CA TYR A 4 -12.90 -2.42 7.02
C TYR A 4 -12.17 -1.08 6.86
N VAL A 5 -11.79 -0.50 7.99
CA VAL A 5 -10.90 0.67 8.02
C VAL A 5 -9.46 0.18 8.06
N ILE A 6 -8.61 0.75 7.21
CA ILE A 6 -7.17 0.49 7.14
C ILE A 6 -6.44 1.78 7.46
N ASN A 7 -5.73 1.79 8.59
CA ASN A 7 -4.81 2.86 8.95
C ASN A 7 -3.44 2.58 8.32
N TRP A 8 -3.06 3.39 7.32
CA TRP A 8 -1.78 3.35 6.63
C TRP A 8 -0.79 4.30 7.30
N TYR A 9 0.27 3.75 7.87
CA TYR A 9 1.35 4.50 8.52
C TYR A 9 2.55 4.63 7.59
N GLY A 10 3.09 5.83 7.45
CA GLY A 10 4.31 6.07 6.68
C GLY A 10 4.43 7.50 6.14
N PRO A 11 5.29 7.70 5.13
CA PRO A 11 6.24 6.70 4.61
C PRO A 11 7.32 6.38 5.66
N TYR A 12 7.83 5.15 5.64
CA TYR A 12 9.07 4.75 6.29
C TYR A 12 10.14 4.52 5.21
N ASP A 13 11.39 4.81 5.52
CA ASP A 13 12.55 4.44 4.70
C ASP A 13 13.21 3.14 5.20
N ASP A 14 14.28 2.68 4.53
CA ASP A 14 15.04 1.47 4.89
C ASP A 14 15.66 1.50 6.30
N THR A 15 15.84 2.69 6.88
CA THR A 15 16.42 2.84 8.22
C THR A 15 15.32 2.78 9.27
N THR A 16 14.32 3.62 9.14
CA THR A 16 13.19 3.76 10.08
C THR A 16 12.29 2.52 10.10
N ILE A 17 12.18 1.77 8.99
CA ILE A 17 11.38 0.54 8.94
C ILE A 17 11.92 -0.57 9.85
N LYS A 18 13.21 -0.54 10.20
CA LYS A 18 13.86 -1.54 11.08
C LYS A 18 13.34 -1.45 12.52
N GLU A 19 12.89 -0.28 12.94
CA GLU A 19 12.33 -0.03 14.27
C GLU A 19 10.82 -0.31 14.33
N VAL A 20 10.19 -0.61 13.20
CA VAL A 20 8.75 -0.83 13.13
C VAL A 20 8.38 -2.23 13.65
N GLU A 21 7.59 -2.23 14.72
CA GLU A 21 7.16 -3.45 15.44
C GLU A 21 5.77 -3.96 15.02
N PHE A 22 5.17 -3.38 13.98
CA PHE A 22 3.91 -3.87 13.44
C PHE A 22 4.00 -5.33 12.95
N SER A 23 2.97 -6.10 13.26
CA SER A 23 2.74 -7.47 12.78
C SER A 23 1.28 -7.65 12.36
N ARG A 24 0.96 -8.76 11.67
CA ARG A 24 -0.42 -9.07 11.21
C ARG A 24 -1.05 -7.89 10.45
N CYS A 25 -0.34 -7.43 9.44
CA CYS A 25 -0.62 -6.18 8.74
C CYS A 25 -0.49 -6.33 7.23
N LEU A 26 -1.00 -5.33 6.53
CA LEU A 26 -0.69 -5.05 5.13
C LEU A 26 0.58 -4.20 5.06
N TYR A 27 1.23 -4.19 3.91
CA TYR A 27 2.26 -3.22 3.60
C TYR A 27 2.26 -2.90 2.10
N MET A 28 2.66 -1.68 1.77
CA MET A 28 2.91 -1.24 0.41
C MET A 28 4.34 -0.76 0.27
N ILE A 29 4.86 -0.87 -0.95
CA ILE A 29 6.18 -0.40 -1.32
C ILE A 29 6.01 0.57 -2.48
N THR A 30 6.49 1.78 -2.28
CA THR A 30 6.52 2.83 -3.31
C THR A 30 7.95 3.09 -3.76
N GLY A 31 8.11 3.49 -5.01
CA GLY A 31 9.41 3.78 -5.58
C GLY A 31 9.28 4.19 -7.04
N TYR A 32 10.42 4.43 -7.68
CA TYR A 32 10.46 4.76 -9.09
C TYR A 32 10.36 3.51 -9.95
N SER A 33 9.70 3.60 -11.11
CA SER A 33 9.77 2.50 -12.06
C SER A 33 11.14 2.48 -12.76
N ASN A 34 11.55 1.34 -13.32
CA ASN A 34 12.79 1.27 -14.10
C ASN A 34 12.81 2.26 -15.29
N LYS A 35 11.63 2.65 -15.81
CA LYS A 35 11.53 3.67 -16.86
C LYS A 35 11.92 5.04 -16.30
N ASP A 36 11.42 5.36 -15.11
CA ASP A 36 11.71 6.62 -14.44
C ASP A 36 13.18 6.69 -14.02
N LEU A 37 13.75 5.61 -13.48
CA LEU A 37 15.17 5.54 -13.15
C LEU A 37 16.08 5.76 -14.36
N LYS A 38 15.73 5.18 -15.52
CA LYS A 38 16.46 5.42 -16.77
C LYS A 38 16.39 6.87 -17.23
N LYS A 39 15.29 7.59 -16.96
CA LYS A 39 15.18 9.01 -17.23
C LYS A 39 16.05 9.84 -16.28
N ILE A 40 15.97 9.56 -14.97
CA ILE A 40 16.81 10.20 -13.94
C ILE A 40 18.29 10.07 -14.32
N ASN A 41 18.73 8.87 -14.67
CA ASN A 41 20.14 8.61 -15.05
C ASN A 41 20.57 9.34 -16.33
N LYS A 42 19.63 9.76 -17.18
CA LYS A 42 19.87 10.58 -18.38
C LYS A 42 19.73 12.08 -18.11
N GLY A 43 19.49 12.48 -16.86
CA GLY A 43 19.24 13.88 -16.48
C GLY A 43 17.84 14.40 -16.81
N ASP A 44 16.96 13.56 -17.36
CA ASP A 44 15.55 13.91 -17.59
C ASP A 44 14.77 13.67 -16.29
N THR A 45 14.32 14.75 -15.65
CA THR A 45 13.48 14.70 -14.43
C THR A 45 12.03 15.07 -14.69
N THR A 46 11.65 15.25 -15.95
CA THR A 46 10.28 15.60 -16.33
C THR A 46 9.32 14.42 -16.13
N ASP A 47 8.18 14.71 -15.49
CA ASP A 47 7.11 13.75 -15.22
C ASP A 47 7.54 12.49 -14.46
N ILE A 48 8.49 12.64 -13.53
CA ILE A 48 8.95 11.56 -12.68
C ILE A 48 8.18 11.57 -11.37
N HIS A 49 7.57 10.43 -11.04
CA HIS A 49 6.85 10.27 -9.79
C HIS A 49 7.07 8.86 -9.26
N LYS A 50 7.26 8.72 -7.95
CA LYS A 50 7.14 7.40 -7.32
C LYS A 50 5.75 6.83 -7.61
N THR A 51 5.62 5.51 -7.63
CA THR A 51 4.34 4.79 -7.76
C THR A 51 4.26 3.64 -6.75
N ILE A 52 3.07 3.08 -6.52
CA ILE A 52 2.92 1.85 -5.73
C ILE A 52 3.39 0.68 -6.58
N LEU A 53 4.52 0.09 -6.19
CA LEU A 53 5.16 -1.00 -6.90
C LEU A 53 4.68 -2.35 -6.40
N TYR A 54 4.40 -2.47 -5.11
CA TYR A 54 4.01 -3.74 -4.48
C TYR A 54 3.03 -3.51 -3.33
N SER A 55 2.10 -4.45 -3.15
CA SER A 55 1.25 -4.58 -1.97
C SER A 55 1.29 -6.02 -1.46
N GLY A 56 1.36 -6.19 -0.14
CA GLY A 56 1.55 -7.48 0.48
C GLY A 56 1.00 -7.57 1.90
N ILE A 57 0.97 -8.79 2.44
CA ILE A 57 0.63 -9.04 3.85
C ILE A 57 1.75 -9.75 4.62
N THR A 58 1.70 -9.64 5.94
CA THR A 58 2.53 -10.43 6.85
C THR A 58 1.79 -10.78 8.13
N MET A 59 2.01 -12.00 8.63
CA MET A 59 1.54 -12.41 9.96
C MET A 59 2.59 -12.17 11.05
N ARG A 60 3.87 -12.07 10.67
CA ARG A 60 4.99 -11.78 11.56
C ARG A 60 5.34 -10.29 11.52
N LYS A 61 6.32 -9.86 12.32
CA LYS A 61 6.84 -8.49 12.31
C LYS A 61 7.20 -8.05 10.89
N VAL A 62 6.77 -6.87 10.48
CA VAL A 62 6.92 -6.38 9.10
C VAL A 62 8.38 -6.20 8.70
N ARG A 63 9.22 -5.70 9.61
CA ARG A 63 10.68 -5.66 9.40
C ARG A 63 11.28 -7.01 9.05
N LYS A 64 10.83 -8.10 9.69
CA LYS A 64 11.27 -9.46 9.37
C LYS A 64 10.74 -9.93 8.02
N ARG A 65 9.57 -9.43 7.57
CA ARG A 65 9.03 -9.74 6.24
C ARG A 65 9.82 -9.06 5.15
N LEU A 66 10.09 -7.77 5.32
CA LEU A 66 10.84 -7.00 4.35
C LEU A 66 12.27 -7.54 4.25
N ASN A 67 12.94 -7.87 5.34
CA ASN A 67 14.31 -8.44 5.31
C ASN A 67 14.43 -9.88 4.77
N ASP A 68 13.37 -10.52 4.25
CA ASP A 68 13.53 -11.81 3.56
C ASP A 68 14.37 -11.59 2.29
N GLY A 69 15.45 -12.37 2.11
CA GLY A 69 16.27 -12.31 0.89
C GLY A 69 15.54 -12.66 -0.41
N LYS A 70 14.30 -13.19 -0.32
CA LYS A 70 13.41 -13.44 -1.47
C LYS A 70 12.39 -12.32 -1.70
N HIS A 71 12.44 -11.24 -0.93
CA HIS A 71 11.48 -10.15 -1.03
C HIS A 71 11.77 -9.28 -2.26
N LYS A 72 10.71 -8.92 -3.00
CA LYS A 72 10.80 -8.26 -4.32
C LYS A 72 11.31 -6.82 -4.28
N HIS A 73 11.44 -6.19 -3.11
CA HIS A 73 11.97 -4.82 -3.03
C HIS A 73 13.50 -4.77 -3.11
N TRP A 74 14.22 -5.86 -2.82
CA TRP A 74 15.67 -5.93 -3.01
C TRP A 74 16.10 -5.85 -4.48
N SER A 75 15.20 -6.11 -5.42
CA SER A 75 15.46 -5.90 -6.85
C SER A 75 15.14 -4.48 -7.33
N LEU A 76 14.79 -3.57 -6.41
CA LEU A 76 14.57 -2.17 -6.77
C LEU A 76 15.92 -1.47 -6.80
N GLU A 77 16.20 -0.82 -7.92
CA GLU A 77 17.37 0.05 -8.10
C GLU A 77 17.22 1.41 -7.39
N SER A 78 16.04 1.69 -6.81
CA SER A 78 15.69 2.96 -6.13
C SER A 78 15.47 2.77 -4.63
N GLU A 79 15.73 3.81 -3.84
CA GLU A 79 15.34 3.90 -2.42
C GLU A 79 13.80 3.80 -2.26
N PRO A 80 13.30 2.68 -1.72
CA PRO A 80 11.87 2.45 -1.57
C PRO A 80 11.32 3.21 -0.36
N ASP A 81 10.05 3.61 -0.43
CA ASP A 81 9.29 3.94 0.78
C ASP A 81 8.32 2.82 1.12
N PHE A 82 8.14 2.61 2.42
CA PHE A 82 7.27 1.59 2.96
C PHE A 82 6.07 2.23 3.65
N TRP A 83 4.90 1.65 3.44
CA TRP A 83 3.67 2.00 4.12
C TRP A 83 3.12 0.78 4.82
N ILE A 84 2.71 0.90 6.07
CA ILE A 84 2.18 -0.23 6.85
C ILE A 84 0.69 -0.04 7.10
N GLY A 85 -0.14 -0.98 6.64
CA GLY A 85 -1.60 -0.94 6.78
C GLY A 85 -2.08 -1.78 7.95
N LYS A 86 -2.66 -1.16 8.97
CA LYS A 86 -3.35 -1.85 10.08
C LYS A 86 -4.85 -1.77 9.90
N VAL A 87 -5.49 -2.93 9.85
CA VAL A 87 -6.95 -3.02 9.86
C VAL A 87 -7.46 -2.73 11.26
N GLU A 88 -8.43 -1.84 11.38
CA GLU A 88 -9.01 -1.40 12.65
C GLU A 88 -9.99 -2.43 13.22
N ILE A 89 -9.44 -3.55 13.70
CA ILE A 89 -10.16 -4.60 14.41
C ILE A 89 -9.26 -5.22 15.49
N ALA A 90 -9.86 -5.84 16.50
CA ALA A 90 -9.14 -6.41 17.65
C ALA A 90 -8.05 -7.41 17.25
N THR A 91 -8.29 -8.27 16.26
CA THR A 91 -7.26 -9.20 15.76
C THR A 91 -7.48 -9.53 14.30
N THR A 92 -6.42 -9.39 13.49
CA THR A 92 -6.46 -9.69 12.07
C THR A 92 -6.19 -11.16 11.76
N SER A 93 -7.16 -11.75 11.06
CA SER A 93 -7.09 -12.90 10.18
C SER A 93 -5.92 -12.94 9.19
N ARG A 94 -5.18 -14.06 8.99
CA ARG A 94 -4.44 -14.22 7.71
C ARG A 94 -5.43 -14.17 6.55
N TYR A 95 -6.51 -14.94 6.67
CA TYR A 95 -7.57 -15.00 5.69
C TYR A 95 -8.17 -13.61 5.42
N LEU A 96 -8.44 -12.81 6.46
CA LEU A 96 -8.90 -11.44 6.29
C LEU A 96 -7.90 -10.57 5.51
N LEU A 97 -6.64 -10.59 5.93
CA LEU A 97 -5.59 -9.79 5.28
C LEU A 97 -5.43 -10.19 3.81
N GLU A 98 -5.48 -11.48 3.48
CA GLU A 98 -5.42 -11.98 2.10
C GLU A 98 -6.58 -11.49 1.24
N LYS A 99 -7.78 -11.32 1.81
CA LYS A 99 -8.93 -10.73 1.10
C LYS A 99 -8.70 -9.26 0.79
N ILE A 100 -8.28 -8.49 1.81
CA ILE A 100 -8.02 -7.05 1.66
C ILE A 100 -6.88 -6.83 0.66
N GLU A 101 -5.80 -7.61 0.77
CA GLU A 101 -4.67 -7.59 -0.16
C GLU A 101 -5.11 -7.90 -1.59
N HIS A 102 -5.99 -8.89 -1.79
CA HIS A 102 -6.52 -9.21 -3.12
C HIS A 102 -7.30 -8.03 -3.70
N ILE A 103 -8.16 -7.39 -2.92
CA ILE A 103 -8.88 -6.18 -3.36
C ILE A 103 -7.90 -5.09 -3.81
N ILE A 104 -6.91 -4.76 -2.98
CA ILE A 104 -5.92 -3.70 -3.29
C ILE A 104 -5.09 -4.06 -4.53
N ILE A 105 -4.59 -5.30 -4.62
CA ILE A 105 -3.79 -5.74 -5.78
C ILE A 105 -4.62 -5.75 -7.05
N ASN A 106 -5.87 -6.19 -7.00
CA ASN A 106 -6.71 -6.24 -8.20
C ASN A 106 -7.07 -4.83 -8.68
N PHE A 107 -7.51 -3.97 -7.75
CA PHE A 107 -7.87 -2.58 -8.03
C PHE A 107 -6.69 -1.76 -8.55
N TRP A 108 -5.58 -1.75 -7.83
CA TRP A 108 -4.43 -0.90 -8.17
C TRP A 108 -3.47 -1.55 -9.17
N SER A 109 -3.50 -2.88 -9.30
CA SER A 109 -2.62 -3.65 -10.18
C SER A 109 -1.12 -3.31 -10.05
N PRO A 110 -0.52 -3.28 -8.83
CA PRO A 110 0.89 -2.90 -8.66
C PRO A 110 1.83 -3.74 -9.53
N LYS A 111 2.89 -3.12 -10.06
CA LYS A 111 3.76 -3.74 -11.08
C LYS A 111 4.45 -5.02 -10.60
N LEU A 112 4.94 -5.03 -9.36
CA LEU A 112 5.69 -6.16 -8.80
C LEU A 112 4.81 -7.27 -8.23
N ASN A 113 3.50 -7.08 -8.11
CA ASN A 113 2.60 -8.19 -7.79
C ASN A 113 2.44 -9.08 -9.03
N SER A 114 2.72 -10.37 -8.92
CA SER A 114 2.58 -11.32 -10.05
C SER A 114 1.30 -12.13 -10.00
N ARG A 115 0.64 -12.19 -8.83
CA ARG A 115 -0.61 -12.90 -8.59
C ARG A 115 -1.69 -11.89 -8.21
N LYS A 116 -2.95 -12.30 -8.22
CA LYS A 116 -4.12 -11.51 -7.76
C LYS A 116 -4.51 -10.29 -8.61
N LYS A 117 -3.67 -9.90 -9.58
CA LYS A 117 -3.94 -8.78 -10.51
C LYS A 117 -5.10 -9.03 -11.45
N LEU A 118 -5.13 -10.19 -12.09
CA LEU A 118 -6.15 -10.50 -13.11
C LEU A 118 -7.29 -11.38 -12.58
N THR A 119 -7.08 -12.07 -11.46
CA THR A 119 -8.11 -12.90 -10.86
C THR A 119 -9.09 -12.01 -10.10
N LYS A 120 -10.36 -12.03 -10.47
CA LYS A 120 -11.42 -11.27 -9.80
C LYS A 120 -11.50 -11.63 -8.30
N PRO A 121 -11.60 -10.66 -7.38
CA PRO A 121 -11.81 -10.95 -5.96
C PRO A 121 -13.11 -11.73 -5.74
N LYS A 122 -13.09 -12.72 -4.84
CA LYS A 122 -14.28 -13.55 -4.52
C LYS A 122 -15.20 -12.91 -3.49
N HIS A 123 -14.78 -11.81 -2.86
CA HIS A 123 -15.45 -11.25 -1.69
C HIS A 123 -15.88 -9.82 -1.94
N LYS A 124 -17.14 -9.53 -1.57
CA LYS A 124 -17.71 -8.18 -1.59
C LYS A 124 -17.23 -7.41 -0.36
N LEU A 125 -16.50 -6.32 -0.56
CA LEU A 125 -15.79 -5.61 0.51
C LEU A 125 -15.80 -4.10 0.29
N VAL A 126 -15.91 -3.36 1.40
CA VAL A 126 -15.67 -1.93 1.47
C VAL A 126 -14.39 -1.71 2.26
N LEU A 127 -13.44 -0.97 1.71
CA LEU A 127 -12.19 -0.57 2.36
C LEU A 127 -12.19 0.94 2.52
N VAL A 128 -11.92 1.40 3.74
CA VAL A 128 -11.70 2.81 4.05
C VAL A 128 -10.21 3.00 4.35
N ASN A 129 -9.49 3.66 3.48
CA ASN A 129 -8.07 3.96 3.64
C ASN A 129 -7.93 5.27 4.42
N GLN A 130 -7.28 5.20 5.59
CA GLN A 130 -6.92 6.35 6.41
C GLN A 130 -5.41 6.48 6.45
N TRP A 131 -4.91 7.67 6.15
CA TRP A 131 -3.47 7.92 6.07
C TRP A 131 -2.96 8.57 7.36
N ARG A 132 -1.87 8.04 7.90
CA ARG A 132 -1.23 8.46 9.14
C ARG A 132 0.26 8.69 8.89
N PHE A 133 0.84 9.65 9.58
CA PHE A 133 2.29 9.77 9.67
C PHE A 133 2.89 8.59 10.43
N ALA A 134 4.21 8.42 10.34
CA ALA A 134 4.94 7.36 11.05
C ALA A 134 4.79 7.45 12.58
N ASP A 135 4.60 8.65 13.11
CA ASP A 135 4.31 8.95 14.53
C ASP A 135 2.85 8.67 14.93
N LYS A 136 2.04 8.16 13.99
CA LYS A 136 0.61 7.81 14.13
C LYS A 136 -0.37 8.99 14.13
N THR A 137 0.10 10.22 13.94
CA THR A 137 -0.79 11.37 13.77
C THR A 137 -1.54 11.31 12.44
N THR A 138 -2.73 11.93 12.38
CA THR A 138 -3.55 11.94 11.16
C THR A 138 -2.88 12.76 10.08
N ARG A 139 -2.75 12.21 8.88
CA ARG A 139 -2.29 12.96 7.72
C ARG A 139 -3.51 13.56 7.00
N VAL A 140 -3.65 14.87 7.11
CA VAL A 140 -4.76 15.61 6.47
C VAL A 140 -4.48 15.86 4.99
N ILE A 141 -3.21 16.11 4.63
CA ILE A 141 -2.85 16.47 3.26
C ILE A 141 -2.24 15.27 2.50
N LYS A 142 -2.73 15.04 1.27
CA LYS A 142 -2.31 13.94 0.39
C LYS A 142 -1.25 14.39 -0.61
N TYR A 143 0.02 14.26 -0.25
CA TYR A 143 1.15 14.56 -1.14
C TYR A 143 1.88 13.31 -1.65
N HIS A 144 1.72 12.18 -0.97
CA HIS A 144 2.51 10.99 -1.27
C HIS A 144 1.78 10.06 -2.26
N VAL A 145 2.51 9.39 -3.16
CA VAL A 145 1.88 8.56 -4.21
C VAL A 145 1.04 7.40 -3.66
N ALA A 146 1.43 6.83 -2.52
CA ALA A 146 0.62 5.81 -1.86
C ALA A 146 -0.83 6.31 -1.64
N GLN A 147 -0.99 7.59 -1.35
CA GLN A 147 -2.27 8.25 -1.08
C GLN A 147 -3.10 8.54 -2.34
N LYS A 148 -2.60 8.20 -3.54
CA LYS A 148 -3.42 8.14 -4.76
C LYS A 148 -4.33 6.91 -4.78
N LEU A 149 -4.11 5.95 -3.89
CA LEU A 149 -5.11 4.91 -3.62
C LEU A 149 -6.33 5.58 -2.97
N PRO A 150 -7.55 5.39 -3.51
CA PRO A 150 -8.73 6.11 -3.04
C PRO A 150 -9.03 5.88 -1.56
N ASP A 151 -9.55 6.90 -0.87
CA ASP A 151 -9.94 6.76 0.53
C ASP A 151 -11.06 5.73 0.73
N LEU A 152 -11.94 5.57 -0.25
CA LEU A 152 -12.95 4.52 -0.25
C LEU A 152 -12.77 3.63 -1.47
N ILE A 153 -12.69 2.32 -1.26
CA ILE A 153 -12.77 1.31 -2.31
C ILE A 153 -13.90 0.36 -1.96
N PHE A 154 -14.90 0.26 -2.81
CA PHE A 154 -15.99 -0.69 -2.69
C PHE A 154 -16.02 -1.61 -3.91
N PHE A 155 -16.00 -2.91 -3.64
CA PHE A 155 -16.21 -3.93 -4.64
C PHE A 155 -17.48 -4.73 -4.31
N ASN A 156 -18.49 -4.66 -5.18
CA ASN A 156 -19.78 -5.33 -4.97
C ASN A 156 -19.78 -6.80 -5.45
N GLY A 157 -18.66 -7.28 -5.98
CA GLY A 157 -18.54 -8.60 -6.64
C GLY A 157 -18.53 -8.53 -8.17
N GLU A 158 -18.81 -7.38 -8.75
CA GLU A 158 -18.93 -7.12 -10.18
C GLU A 158 -18.21 -5.82 -10.56
N ASP A 159 -18.65 -4.73 -9.94
CA ASP A 159 -18.20 -3.37 -10.19
C ASP A 159 -17.35 -2.80 -9.05
N TRP A 160 -16.59 -1.79 -9.42
CA TRP A 160 -15.77 -0.98 -8.53
C TRP A 160 -16.41 0.39 -8.32
N TYR A 161 -16.51 0.80 -7.07
CA TYR A 161 -16.86 2.15 -6.67
C TYR A 161 -15.72 2.70 -5.84
N CYS A 162 -15.34 3.95 -6.09
CA CYS A 162 -14.31 4.61 -5.30
C CYS A 162 -14.68 6.07 -5.06
N SER A 163 -14.15 6.61 -3.97
CA SER A 163 -14.36 7.99 -3.58
C SER A 163 -13.15 8.49 -2.79
N GLU A 164 -12.93 9.79 -2.83
CA GLU A 164 -11.94 10.49 -2.04
C GLU A 164 -12.65 11.21 -0.89
N ARG A 165 -11.99 11.34 0.27
CA ARG A 165 -12.47 12.22 1.34
C ARG A 165 -12.65 13.63 0.78
N LEU A 166 -13.84 14.18 0.99
CA LEU A 166 -14.09 15.60 0.77
C LEU A 166 -13.23 16.37 1.78
N VAL A 167 -12.30 17.17 1.28
CA VAL A 167 -11.59 18.15 2.08
C VAL A 167 -12.39 19.44 1.92
N GLU A 168 -13.18 19.80 2.93
CA GLU A 168 -13.71 21.16 3.01
C GLU A 168 -12.51 22.06 3.27
N PHE A 169 -12.23 22.95 2.32
CA PHE A 169 -11.30 24.04 2.54
C PHE A 169 -12.07 25.10 3.34
N GLU A 170 -11.71 25.27 4.61
CA GLU A 170 -12.09 26.46 5.39
C GLU A 170 -11.35 27.71 4.87
#